data_AF-A0A351T4T8-F1
#
_entry.id   AF-A0A351T4T8-F1
#
_cell.length_a   1.000
_cell.length_b   1.000
_cell.length_c   1.000
_cell.angle_alpha   90.00
_cell.angle_beta   90.00
_cell.angle_gamma   90.00
#
_symmetry.space_group_name_H-M   'P 1'
#
loop_
_entity.id
_entity.type
_entity.pdbx_description
1 polymer ?
#
loop_
_entity_poly.entity_id
_entity_poly.type
_entity_poly.pdbx_seq_one_letter_code
_entity_poly.pdbx_strand_id
1 'polypeptide(L)'
;MASAVAIITCWAFAGSAVAQTAEIARRTAQQEKLEKAARAIGSDMTQLQQRLVTTAKQIRNQEQVATDHETQLETLRVEQHALTAGFDRRQGELSEMLGVLTRVSQRPPALLMVEPDGVRQQLRGTMLLGAMIRMLEQDAAELRAELAALDRLRTTIVSKQDALQKLLPELHAEKQRLTALLAEKDKQRAHLSASAKAEAQEIAQLAAQARDTRDLLSKLRERHSQFAALPMPQP
;
A
#
# COMPACT_ATOMS: atom_id res chain seq x y z
N MET A 1 -37.53 53.68 52.87
CA MET A 1 -38.08 52.76 51.85
C MET A 1 -37.32 52.79 50.51
N ALA A 2 -36.78 53.93 50.05
CA ALA A 2 -36.03 54.01 48.79
C ALA A 2 -34.63 53.32 48.79
N SER A 3 -33.92 53.25 49.93
CA SER A 3 -32.58 52.65 49.97
C SER A 3 -32.58 51.11 49.93
N ALA A 4 -33.62 50.45 50.45
CA ALA A 4 -33.70 48.99 50.45
C ALA A 4 -33.93 48.41 49.05
N VAL A 5 -34.73 49.09 48.22
CA VAL A 5 -35.01 48.67 46.83
C VAL A 5 -33.77 48.84 45.94
N ALA A 6 -32.95 49.87 46.18
CA ALA A 6 -31.70 50.11 45.46
C ALA A 6 -30.63 49.03 45.73
N ILE A 7 -30.59 48.49 46.96
CA ILE A 7 -29.63 47.42 47.32
C ILE A 7 -30.07 46.07 46.73
N ILE A 8 -31.37 45.77 46.72
CA ILE A 8 -31.93 44.52 46.18
C ILE A 8 -31.79 44.46 44.65
N THR A 9 -31.99 45.58 43.95
CA THR A 9 -31.79 45.65 42.47
C THR A 9 -30.31 45.64 42.07
N CYS A 10 -29.40 46.16 42.91
CA CYS A 10 -27.96 46.08 42.67
C CYS A 10 -27.41 44.65 42.78
N TRP A 11 -27.93 43.83 43.71
CA TRP A 11 -27.58 42.41 43.83
C TRP A 11 -28.05 41.55 42.64
N ALA A 12 -29.24 41.82 42.11
CA ALA A 12 -29.77 41.09 40.94
C ALA A 12 -28.98 41.38 39.65
N PHE A 13 -28.50 42.62 39.46
CA PHE A 13 -27.72 43.00 38.27
C PHE A 13 -26.24 42.59 38.36
N ALA A 14 -25.67 42.53 39.57
CA ALA A 14 -24.33 41.97 39.76
C ALA A 14 -24.28 40.46 39.51
N GLY A 15 -25.37 39.74 39.83
CA GLY A 15 -25.48 38.29 39.60
C GLY A 15 -25.49 37.88 38.12
N SER A 16 -26.11 38.67 37.24
CA SER A 16 -26.18 38.36 35.80
C SER A 16 -24.85 38.56 35.07
N ALA A 17 -24.03 39.55 35.48
CA ALA A 17 -22.69 39.77 34.93
C ALA A 17 -21.70 38.65 35.32
N VAL A 18 -21.78 38.14 36.56
CA VAL A 18 -20.99 36.99 37.01
C VAL A 18 -21.47 35.70 36.32
N ALA A 19 -22.77 35.56 36.07
CA ALA A 19 -23.31 34.42 35.32
C ALA A 19 -22.84 34.40 33.85
N GLN A 20 -22.83 35.55 33.16
CA GLN A 20 -22.37 35.64 31.77
C GLN A 20 -20.87 35.38 31.61
N THR A 21 -20.04 35.87 32.53
CA THR A 21 -18.59 35.58 32.52
C THR A 21 -18.29 34.10 32.77
N ALA A 22 -19.06 33.45 33.66
CA ALA A 22 -18.97 32.00 33.87
C ALA A 22 -19.43 31.20 32.64
N GLU A 23 -20.44 31.66 31.90
CA GLU A 23 -20.88 31.02 30.65
C GLU A 23 -19.82 31.11 29.56
N ILE A 24 -19.23 32.30 29.36
CA ILE A 24 -18.12 32.50 28.41
C ILE A 24 -16.96 31.54 28.74
N ALA A 25 -16.57 31.45 30.01
CA ALA A 25 -15.49 30.54 30.45
C ALA A 25 -15.81 29.05 30.22
N ARG A 26 -17.08 28.64 30.36
CA ARG A 26 -17.51 27.26 30.06
C ARG A 26 -17.45 26.97 28.57
N ARG A 27 -17.94 27.90 27.74
CA ARG A 27 -17.93 27.76 26.28
C ARG A 27 -16.51 27.78 25.72
N THR A 28 -15.62 28.64 26.22
CA THR A 28 -14.21 28.63 25.81
C THR A 28 -13.53 27.31 26.14
N ALA A 29 -13.76 26.77 27.34
CA ALA A 29 -13.26 25.44 27.70
C ALA A 29 -13.80 24.33 26.77
N GLN A 30 -15.07 24.44 26.34
CA GLN A 30 -15.66 23.49 25.39
C GLN A 30 -15.06 23.63 23.99
N GLN A 31 -14.89 24.86 23.48
CA GLN A 31 -14.20 25.14 22.22
C GLN A 31 -12.80 24.53 22.21
N GLU A 32 -12.01 24.77 23.26
CA GLU A 32 -10.66 24.23 23.37
C GLU A 32 -10.64 22.69 23.32
N LYS A 33 -11.62 22.03 23.97
CA LYS A 33 -11.76 20.57 23.93
C LYS A 33 -12.03 20.08 22.50
N LEU A 34 -12.94 20.75 21.78
CA LEU A 34 -13.26 20.41 20.38
C LEU A 34 -12.04 20.60 19.47
N GLU A 35 -11.28 21.68 19.63
CA GLU A 35 -10.06 21.93 18.87
C GLU A 35 -8.94 20.94 19.20
N LYS A 36 -8.79 20.55 20.47
CA LYS A 36 -7.83 19.50 20.88
C LYS A 36 -8.21 18.15 20.26
N ALA A 37 -9.49 17.78 20.28
CA ALA A 37 -9.98 16.57 19.63
C ALA A 37 -9.76 16.60 18.10
N ALA A 38 -10.05 17.73 17.43
CA ALA A 38 -9.81 17.88 16.00
C ALA A 38 -8.31 17.80 15.64
N ARG A 39 -7.42 18.34 16.49
CA ARG A 39 -5.97 18.21 16.34
C ARG A 39 -5.48 16.77 16.51
N ALA A 40 -6.00 16.05 17.50
CA ALA A 40 -5.68 14.64 17.73
C ALA A 40 -6.09 13.76 16.54
N ILE A 41 -7.28 13.98 15.98
CA ILE A 41 -7.69 13.29 14.73
C ILE A 41 -6.75 13.65 13.58
N GLY A 42 -6.33 14.91 13.48
CA GLY A 42 -5.34 15.34 12.49
C GLY A 42 -4.02 14.56 12.56
N SER A 43 -3.49 14.31 13.76
CA SER A 43 -2.30 13.47 13.93
C SER A 43 -2.54 11.99 13.62
N ASP A 44 -3.72 11.43 13.95
CA ASP A 44 -4.05 10.05 13.57
C ASP A 44 -4.09 9.91 12.04
N MET A 45 -4.65 10.91 11.34
CA MET A 45 -4.77 10.89 9.89
C MET A 45 -3.39 10.87 9.20
N THR A 46 -2.38 11.56 9.73
CA THR A 46 -1.03 11.52 9.14
C THR A 46 -0.42 10.13 9.25
N GLN A 47 -0.60 9.44 10.38
CA GLN A 47 -0.17 8.05 10.54
C GLN A 47 -0.92 7.09 9.59
N LEU A 48 -2.23 7.27 9.43
CA LEU A 48 -3.04 6.49 8.50
C LEU A 48 -2.62 6.73 7.04
N GLN A 49 -2.32 7.97 6.66
CA GLN A 49 -1.80 8.31 5.33
C GLN A 49 -0.43 7.66 5.07
N GLN A 50 0.48 7.67 6.06
CA GLN A 50 1.77 7.00 5.94
C GLN A 50 1.62 5.48 5.77
N ARG A 51 0.70 4.86 6.51
CA ARG A 51 0.35 3.44 6.33
C ARG A 51 -0.20 3.17 4.93
N LEU A 52 -1.14 4.00 4.46
CA LEU A 52 -1.71 3.88 3.12
C LEU A 52 -0.64 3.97 2.02
N VAL A 53 0.29 4.92 2.13
CA VAL A 53 1.40 5.05 1.18
C VAL A 53 2.31 3.83 1.22
N THR A 54 2.63 3.33 2.43
CA THR A 54 3.44 2.11 2.60
C THR A 54 2.75 0.89 1.97
N THR A 55 1.46 0.66 2.26
CA THR A 55 0.68 -0.42 1.65
C THR A 55 0.60 -0.30 0.14
N ALA A 56 0.39 0.91 -0.39
CA ALA A 56 0.36 1.15 -1.84
C ALA A 56 1.73 0.86 -2.51
N LYS A 57 2.84 1.20 -1.85
CA LYS A 57 4.18 0.83 -2.31
C LYS A 57 4.39 -0.69 -2.28
N GLN A 58 3.94 -1.36 -1.23
CA GLN A 58 4.00 -2.81 -1.12
C GLN A 58 3.23 -3.48 -2.27
N ILE A 59 1.99 -3.07 -2.53
CA ILE A 59 1.18 -3.58 -3.66
C ILE A 59 1.98 -3.46 -4.97
N ARG A 60 2.46 -2.25 -5.29
CA ARG A 60 3.21 -2.00 -6.53
C ARG A 60 4.45 -2.87 -6.66
N ASN A 61 5.21 -3.01 -5.57
CA ASN A 61 6.41 -3.84 -5.58
C ASN A 61 6.06 -5.32 -5.81
N GLN A 62 4.99 -5.81 -5.18
CA GLN A 62 4.55 -7.21 -5.37
C GLN A 62 3.99 -7.45 -6.76
N GLU A 63 3.27 -6.49 -7.35
CA GLU A 63 2.81 -6.55 -8.75
C GLU A 63 3.98 -6.57 -9.74
N GLN A 64 5.03 -5.79 -9.47
CA GLN A 64 6.26 -5.83 -10.29
C GLN A 64 6.94 -7.20 -10.20
N VAL A 65 7.10 -7.74 -8.98
CA VAL A 65 7.67 -9.08 -8.78
C VAL A 65 6.84 -10.16 -9.50
N ALA A 66 5.51 -10.04 -9.48
CA ALA A 66 4.63 -10.95 -10.22
C ALA A 66 4.89 -10.89 -11.73
N THR A 67 5.01 -9.68 -12.29
CA THR A 67 5.32 -9.44 -13.72
C THR A 67 6.70 -10.00 -14.10
N ASP A 68 7.70 -9.81 -13.23
CA ASP A 68 9.05 -10.34 -13.43
C ASP A 68 9.03 -11.88 -13.43
N HIS A 69 8.25 -12.50 -12.54
CA HIS A 69 8.06 -13.95 -12.51
C HIS A 69 7.36 -14.49 -13.76
N GLU A 70 6.35 -13.78 -14.29
CA GLU A 70 5.71 -14.15 -15.57
C GLU A 70 6.72 -14.14 -16.72
N THR A 71 7.56 -13.10 -16.79
CA THR A 71 8.62 -12.97 -17.80
C THR A 71 9.67 -14.08 -17.67
N GLN A 72 10.06 -14.41 -16.44
CA GLN A 72 10.99 -15.52 -16.16
C GLN A 72 10.40 -16.86 -16.59
N LEU A 73 9.12 -17.12 -16.31
CA LEU A 73 8.46 -18.36 -16.72
C LEU A 73 8.42 -18.52 -18.25
N GLU A 74 8.16 -17.44 -18.98
CA GLU A 74 8.18 -17.48 -20.44
C GLU A 74 9.59 -17.74 -20.98
N THR A 75 10.61 -17.14 -20.36
CA THR A 75 12.01 -17.39 -20.74
C THR A 75 12.39 -18.85 -20.51
N LEU A 76 12.07 -19.41 -19.33
CA LEU A 76 12.30 -20.83 -19.02
C LEU A 76 11.56 -21.76 -19.99
N ARG A 77 10.37 -21.36 -20.44
CA ARG A 77 9.60 -22.12 -21.44
C ARG A 77 10.30 -22.13 -22.79
N VAL A 78 10.81 -20.98 -23.24
CA VAL A 78 11.56 -20.86 -24.49
C VAL A 78 12.86 -21.68 -24.43
N GLU A 79 13.60 -21.59 -23.32
CA GLU A 79 14.81 -22.39 -23.09
C GLU A 79 14.53 -23.89 -23.12
N GLN A 80 13.49 -24.33 -22.41
CA GLN A 80 13.05 -25.72 -22.41
C GLN A 80 12.74 -26.20 -23.83
N HIS A 81 11.98 -25.42 -24.60
CA HIS A 81 11.66 -25.76 -25.99
C HIS A 81 12.92 -25.83 -26.87
N ALA A 82 13.84 -24.88 -26.74
CA ALA A 82 15.08 -24.87 -27.52
C ALA A 82 15.96 -26.10 -27.23
N LEU A 83 16.08 -26.49 -25.96
CA LEU A 83 16.83 -27.69 -25.55
C LEU A 83 16.22 -28.96 -26.14
N THR A 84 14.89 -29.13 -26.02
CA THR A 84 14.20 -30.31 -26.59
C THR A 84 14.31 -30.37 -28.11
N ALA A 85 14.09 -29.26 -28.81
CA ALA A 85 14.22 -29.21 -30.27
C ALA A 85 15.65 -29.46 -30.75
N GLY A 86 16.65 -28.96 -30.02
CA GLY A 86 18.06 -29.20 -30.31
C GLY A 86 18.48 -30.66 -30.13
N PHE A 87 17.86 -31.37 -29.19
CA PHE A 87 18.06 -32.81 -29.01
C PHE A 87 17.36 -33.63 -30.09
N ASP A 88 16.10 -33.30 -30.41
CA ASP A 88 15.34 -33.99 -31.45
C ASP A 88 16.00 -33.85 -32.84
N ARG A 89 16.58 -32.68 -33.14
CA ARG A 89 17.36 -32.47 -34.37
C ARG A 89 18.58 -33.39 -34.42
N ARG A 90 19.36 -33.46 -33.34
CA ARG A 90 20.55 -34.32 -33.25
C ARG A 90 20.18 -35.80 -33.36
N GLN A 91 19.09 -36.23 -32.73
CA GLN A 91 18.54 -37.58 -32.90
C GLN A 91 18.19 -37.88 -34.36
N GLY A 92 17.54 -36.92 -35.04
CA GLY A 92 17.22 -37.01 -36.47
C GLY A 92 18.46 -37.21 -37.34
N GLU A 93 19.47 -36.35 -37.18
CA GLU A 93 20.75 -36.43 -37.91
C GLU A 93 21.45 -37.78 -37.69
N LEU A 94 21.48 -38.27 -36.44
CA LEU A 94 22.07 -39.56 -36.12
C LEU A 94 21.30 -40.72 -36.76
N SER A 95 19.97 -40.70 -36.72
CA SER A 95 19.14 -41.74 -37.32
C SER A 95 19.30 -41.80 -38.85
N GLU A 96 19.51 -40.65 -39.50
CA GLU A 96 19.85 -40.58 -40.93
C GLU A 96 21.23 -41.19 -41.21
N MET A 97 22.27 -40.80 -40.45
CA MET A 97 23.61 -41.36 -40.59
C MET A 97 23.64 -42.88 -40.36
N LEU A 98 22.93 -43.38 -39.35
CA LEU A 98 22.78 -44.81 -39.10
C LEU A 98 22.06 -45.52 -40.24
N GLY A 99 21.04 -44.90 -40.83
CA GLY A 99 20.36 -45.40 -42.04
C GLY A 99 21.27 -45.49 -43.25
N VAL A 100 22.21 -44.55 -43.41
CA VAL A 100 23.25 -44.59 -44.46
C VAL A 100 24.25 -45.72 -44.18
N LEU A 101 24.78 -45.81 -42.95
CA LEU A 101 25.77 -46.83 -42.57
C LEU A 101 25.24 -48.26 -42.68
N THR A 102 24.02 -48.51 -42.19
CA THR A 102 23.37 -49.82 -42.28
C THR A 102 23.14 -50.23 -43.73
N ARG A 103 22.70 -49.32 -44.59
CA ARG A 103 22.53 -49.56 -46.04
C ARG A 103 23.85 -49.84 -46.76
N VAL A 104 24.95 -49.20 -46.34
CA VAL A 104 26.31 -49.50 -46.84
C VAL A 104 26.78 -50.88 -46.36
N SER A 105 26.48 -51.26 -45.11
CA SER A 105 26.86 -52.55 -44.53
C SER A 105 26.08 -53.76 -45.09
N GLN A 106 24.86 -53.53 -45.57
CA GLN A 106 24.00 -54.56 -46.16
C GLN A 106 24.23 -54.76 -47.68
N ARG A 107 25.25 -54.12 -48.28
CA ARG A 107 25.65 -54.44 -49.65
C ARG A 107 26.14 -55.90 -49.72
N PRO A 108 25.60 -56.74 -50.63
CA PRO A 108 25.86 -58.17 -50.64
C PRO A 108 27.37 -58.47 -50.75
N PRO A 109 27.91 -59.38 -49.93
CA PRO A 109 29.31 -59.80 -49.98
C PRO A 109 29.53 -60.78 -51.14
N ALA A 110 29.20 -60.39 -52.37
CA ALA A 110 29.43 -61.24 -53.54
C ALA A 110 30.90 -61.24 -54.00
N LEU A 111 31.80 -60.49 -53.34
CA LEU A 111 33.22 -60.39 -53.72
C LEU A 111 34.24 -60.50 -52.57
N LEU A 112 33.84 -60.76 -51.32
CA LEU A 112 34.75 -60.75 -50.15
C LEU A 112 35.34 -62.11 -49.76
N MET A 113 35.34 -63.11 -50.65
CA MET A 113 35.88 -64.45 -50.31
C MET A 113 37.42 -64.56 -50.29
N VAL A 114 38.20 -63.46 -50.25
CA VAL A 114 39.68 -63.58 -50.35
C VAL A 114 40.51 -62.76 -49.32
N GLU A 115 39.98 -61.78 -48.58
CA GLU A 115 40.84 -60.97 -47.66
C GLU A 115 40.64 -61.27 -46.15
N PRO A 116 41.70 -61.61 -45.39
CA PRO A 116 41.68 -61.74 -43.92
C PRO A 116 41.33 -60.42 -43.17
N ASP A 117 41.33 -59.27 -43.84
CA ASP A 117 41.11 -57.95 -43.24
C ASP A 117 39.63 -57.60 -42.98
N GLY A 118 38.68 -58.29 -43.63
CA GLY A 118 37.24 -57.97 -43.54
C GLY A 118 36.66 -58.08 -42.12
N VAL A 119 37.11 -59.09 -41.35
CA VAL A 119 36.64 -59.31 -39.97
C VAL A 119 37.13 -58.20 -39.03
N ARG A 120 38.37 -57.72 -39.19
CA ARG A 120 38.93 -56.61 -38.38
C ARG A 120 38.20 -55.29 -38.64
N GLN A 121 37.83 -55.04 -39.89
CA GLN A 121 37.13 -53.83 -40.28
C GLN A 121 35.71 -53.77 -39.70
N GLN A 122 35.06 -54.93 -39.59
CA GLN A 122 33.74 -55.08 -38.98
C GLN A 122 33.78 -54.91 -37.44
N LEU A 123 34.80 -55.45 -36.76
CA LEU A 123 35.03 -55.19 -35.33
C LEU A 123 35.32 -53.71 -35.04
N ARG A 124 36.08 -53.01 -35.90
CA ARG A 124 36.29 -51.56 -35.76
C ARG A 124 34.99 -50.77 -35.94
N GLY A 125 34.13 -51.17 -36.88
CA GLY A 125 32.83 -50.53 -37.10
C GLY A 125 31.87 -50.66 -35.90
N THR A 126 31.79 -51.85 -35.30
CA THR A 126 30.98 -52.07 -34.09
C THR A 126 31.53 -51.33 -32.87
N MET A 127 32.86 -51.25 -32.73
CA MET A 127 33.49 -50.47 -31.66
C MET A 127 33.22 -48.96 -31.78
N LEU A 128 33.26 -48.40 -33.00
CA LEU A 128 32.91 -47.00 -33.26
C LEU A 128 31.43 -46.72 -33.02
N LEU A 129 30.54 -47.62 -33.44
CA LEU A 129 29.10 -47.52 -33.16
C LEU A 129 28.81 -47.52 -31.65
N GLY A 130 29.46 -48.42 -30.90
CA GLY A 130 29.33 -48.49 -29.45
C GLY A 130 29.95 -47.28 -28.72
N ALA A 131 30.92 -46.59 -29.31
CA ALA A 131 31.42 -45.32 -28.79
C ALA A 131 30.41 -44.18 -29.01
N MET A 132 29.77 -44.13 -30.19
CA MET A 132 28.73 -43.14 -30.51
C MET A 132 27.47 -43.29 -29.65
N ILE A 133 27.00 -44.52 -29.42
CA ILE A 133 25.84 -44.79 -28.55
C ILE A 133 26.11 -44.28 -27.12
N ARG A 134 27.31 -44.54 -26.58
CA ARG A 134 27.70 -44.05 -25.24
C ARG A 134 27.78 -42.53 -25.17
N MET A 135 28.27 -41.89 -26.22
CA MET A 135 28.28 -40.42 -26.31
C MET A 135 26.84 -39.86 -26.29
N LEU A 136 25.91 -40.49 -27.02
CA LEU A 136 24.50 -40.09 -27.01
C LEU A 136 23.82 -40.32 -25.65
N GLU A 137 24.19 -41.39 -24.94
CA GLU A 137 23.72 -41.63 -23.57
C GLU A 137 24.20 -40.53 -22.61
N GLN A 138 25.44 -40.05 -22.77
CA GLN A 138 25.96 -38.91 -22.01
C GLN A 138 25.20 -37.62 -22.32
N ASP A 139 25.04 -37.27 -23.60
CA ASP A 139 24.29 -36.07 -24.02
C ASP A 139 22.84 -36.10 -23.50
N ALA A 140 22.19 -37.27 -23.55
CA ALA A 140 20.84 -37.45 -23.04
C ALA A 140 20.78 -37.38 -21.50
N ALA A 141 21.84 -37.76 -20.79
CA ALA A 141 21.92 -37.61 -19.34
C ALA A 141 22.09 -36.14 -18.96
N GLU A 142 22.93 -35.39 -19.67
CA GLU A 142 23.12 -33.95 -19.49
C GLU A 142 21.83 -33.18 -19.75
N LEU A 143 21.13 -33.45 -20.86
CA LEU A 143 19.85 -32.82 -21.17
C LEU A 143 18.79 -33.10 -20.09
N ARG A 144 18.72 -34.33 -19.57
CA ARG A 144 17.79 -34.67 -18.47
C ARG A 144 18.12 -33.88 -17.21
N ALA A 145 19.40 -33.69 -16.90
CA ALA A 145 19.83 -32.91 -15.74
C ALA A 145 19.46 -31.42 -15.92
N GLU A 146 19.65 -30.86 -17.11
CA GLU A 146 19.32 -29.47 -17.43
C GLU A 146 17.80 -29.23 -17.38
N LEU A 147 17.00 -30.10 -18.02
CA LEU A 147 15.53 -30.04 -17.94
C LEU A 147 15.01 -30.18 -16.51
N ALA A 148 15.61 -31.05 -15.70
CA ALA A 148 15.26 -31.18 -14.29
C ALA A 148 15.60 -29.91 -13.48
N ALA A 149 16.70 -29.22 -13.82
CA ALA A 149 17.04 -27.94 -13.19
C ALA A 149 16.04 -26.83 -13.56
N LEU A 150 15.66 -26.74 -14.84
CA LEU A 150 14.65 -25.79 -15.32
C LEU A 150 13.28 -26.04 -14.66
N ASP A 151 12.86 -27.31 -14.52
CA ASP A 151 11.60 -27.66 -13.88
C ASP A 151 11.59 -27.31 -12.37
N ARG A 152 12.70 -27.54 -11.66
CA ARG A 152 12.86 -27.11 -10.25
C ARG A 152 12.77 -25.58 -10.10
N LEU A 153 13.34 -24.84 -11.04
CA LEU A 153 13.25 -23.38 -11.03
C LEU A 153 11.82 -22.91 -11.34
N ARG A 154 11.18 -23.50 -12.35
CA ARG A 154 9.79 -23.24 -12.71
C ARG A 154 8.85 -23.48 -11.52
N THR A 155 8.94 -24.65 -10.88
CA THR A 155 8.10 -25.00 -9.72
C THR A 155 8.31 -24.03 -8.55
N THR A 156 9.55 -23.58 -8.33
CA THR A 156 9.86 -22.54 -7.34
C THR A 156 9.18 -21.21 -7.67
N ILE A 157 9.21 -20.78 -8.94
CA ILE A 157 8.59 -19.51 -9.37
C ILE A 157 7.05 -19.60 -9.28
N VAL A 158 6.45 -20.71 -9.71
CA VAL A 158 5.00 -20.93 -9.61
C VAL A 158 4.54 -20.88 -8.15
N SER A 159 5.27 -21.53 -7.23
CA SER A 159 4.97 -21.47 -5.79
C SER A 159 5.01 -20.03 -5.24
N LYS A 160 5.97 -19.21 -5.70
CA LYS A 160 6.02 -17.78 -5.34
C LYS A 160 4.84 -17.01 -5.93
N GLN A 161 4.45 -17.26 -7.18
CA GLN A 161 3.26 -16.65 -7.77
C GLN A 161 1.98 -17.01 -7.01
N ASP A 162 1.81 -18.27 -6.60
CA ASP A 162 0.65 -18.70 -5.80
C ASP A 162 0.59 -17.97 -4.45
N ALA A 163 1.76 -17.72 -3.83
CA ALA A 163 1.83 -16.92 -2.62
C ALA A 163 1.44 -15.45 -2.87
N LEU A 164 1.88 -14.86 -3.99
CA LEU A 164 1.52 -13.50 -4.38
C LEU A 164 0.03 -13.36 -4.70
N GLN A 165 -0.57 -14.35 -5.36
CA GLN A 165 -2.00 -14.37 -5.67
C GLN A 165 -2.88 -14.36 -4.42
N LYS A 166 -2.39 -14.89 -3.29
CA LYS A 166 -3.07 -14.83 -2.00
C LYS A 166 -2.82 -13.49 -1.28
N LEU A 167 -1.60 -12.97 -1.34
CA LEU A 167 -1.18 -11.76 -0.63
C LEU A 167 -1.74 -10.48 -1.25
N LEU A 168 -1.76 -10.36 -2.58
CA LEU A 168 -2.19 -9.14 -3.28
C LEU A 168 -3.64 -8.74 -2.92
N PRO A 169 -4.64 -9.64 -2.95
CA PRO A 169 -6.00 -9.32 -2.52
C PRO A 169 -6.08 -8.78 -1.09
N GLU A 170 -5.30 -9.35 -0.16
CA GLU A 170 -5.25 -8.89 1.23
C GLU A 170 -4.71 -7.46 1.33
N LEU A 171 -3.64 -7.15 0.60
CA LEU A 171 -3.07 -5.79 0.56
C LEU A 171 -4.05 -4.79 -0.07
N HIS A 172 -4.75 -5.17 -1.14
CA HIS A 172 -5.77 -4.32 -1.75
C HIS A 172 -6.94 -4.06 -0.79
N ALA A 173 -7.40 -5.09 -0.08
CA ALA A 173 -8.45 -4.96 0.93
C ALA A 173 -7.99 -4.03 2.08
N GLU A 174 -6.75 -4.15 2.56
CA GLU A 174 -6.19 -3.26 3.57
C GLU A 174 -6.12 -1.80 3.06
N LYS A 175 -5.65 -1.58 1.83
CA LYS A 175 -5.66 -0.24 1.20
C LYS A 175 -7.07 0.35 1.16
N GLN A 176 -8.07 -0.43 0.79
CA GLN A 176 -9.47 0.02 0.76
C GLN A 176 -9.98 0.38 2.16
N ARG A 177 -9.70 -0.47 3.16
CA ARG A 177 -10.04 -0.21 4.58
C ARG A 177 -9.39 1.07 5.10
N LEU A 178 -8.10 1.27 4.84
CA LEU A 178 -7.37 2.48 5.23
C LEU A 178 -7.95 3.74 4.56
N THR A 179 -8.31 3.63 3.28
CA THR A 179 -8.93 4.75 2.53
C THR A 179 -10.30 5.12 3.11
N ALA A 180 -11.13 4.11 3.41
CA ALA A 180 -12.43 4.32 4.04
C ALA A 180 -12.29 4.93 5.45
N LEU A 181 -11.34 4.44 6.26
CA LEU A 181 -11.08 4.97 7.60
C LEU A 181 -10.59 6.43 7.55
N LEU A 182 -9.74 6.78 6.57
CA LEU A 182 -9.32 8.15 6.36
C LEU A 182 -10.49 9.08 6.01
N ALA A 183 -11.39 8.64 5.13
CA ALA A 183 -12.57 9.42 4.77
C ALA A 183 -13.50 9.65 5.96
N GLU A 184 -13.66 8.63 6.82
CA GLU A 184 -14.46 8.74 8.05
C GLU A 184 -13.83 9.71 9.05
N LYS A 185 -12.52 9.59 9.29
CA LYS A 185 -11.77 10.50 10.17
C LYS A 185 -11.80 11.94 9.67
N ASP A 186 -11.74 12.16 8.36
CA ASP A 186 -11.84 13.49 7.76
C ASP A 186 -13.19 14.13 8.03
N LYS A 187 -14.29 13.39 7.86
CA LYS A 187 -15.65 13.85 8.22
C LYS A 187 -15.76 14.20 9.70
N GLN A 188 -15.24 13.34 10.58
CA GLN A 188 -15.25 13.58 12.03
C GLN A 188 -14.46 14.85 12.39
N ARG A 189 -13.28 15.04 11.80
CA ARG A 189 -12.48 16.25 11.99
C ARG A 189 -13.19 17.50 11.49
N ALA A 190 -13.80 17.43 10.30
CA ALA A 190 -14.57 18.54 9.72
C ALA A 190 -15.73 18.94 10.63
N HIS A 191 -16.48 17.96 11.14
CA HIS A 191 -17.57 18.18 12.09
C HIS A 191 -17.07 18.86 13.38
N LEU A 192 -16.02 18.34 14.03
CA LEU A 192 -15.45 18.93 15.24
C LEU A 192 -14.93 20.36 15.01
N SER A 193 -14.28 20.60 13.88
CA SER A 193 -13.81 21.94 13.49
C SER A 193 -14.96 22.91 13.27
N ALA A 194 -16.05 22.46 12.64
CA ALA A 194 -17.27 23.25 12.46
C ALA A 194 -17.93 23.58 13.82
N SER A 195 -18.05 22.60 14.72
CA SER A 195 -18.57 22.82 16.08
C SER A 195 -17.71 23.80 16.88
N ALA A 196 -16.38 23.68 16.80
CA ALA A 196 -15.46 24.62 17.46
C ALA A 196 -15.62 26.06 16.93
N LYS A 197 -15.78 26.23 15.61
CA LYS A 197 -16.04 27.53 14.99
C LYS A 197 -17.38 28.12 15.41
N ALA A 198 -18.42 27.30 15.52
CA ALA A 198 -19.73 27.74 16.02
C ALA A 198 -19.64 28.24 17.47
N GLU A 199 -18.98 27.48 18.37
CA GLU A 199 -18.77 27.93 19.75
C GLU A 199 -17.94 29.23 19.81
N ALA A 200 -16.91 29.36 18.97
CA ALA A 200 -16.11 30.60 18.90
C ALA A 200 -16.96 31.81 18.48
N GLN A 201 -17.92 31.64 17.57
CA GLN A 201 -18.85 32.69 17.16
C GLN A 201 -19.80 33.07 18.31
N GLU A 202 -20.38 32.08 19.01
CA GLU A 202 -21.24 32.31 20.18
C GLU A 202 -20.49 33.03 21.31
N ILE A 203 -19.25 32.61 21.60
CA ILE A 203 -18.38 33.27 22.57
C ILE A 203 -18.13 34.73 22.18
N ALA A 204 -17.86 35.00 20.89
CA ALA A 204 -17.63 36.36 20.41
C ALA A 204 -18.88 37.24 20.55
N GLN A 205 -20.07 36.69 20.28
CA GLN A 205 -21.34 37.40 20.46
C GLN A 205 -21.60 37.73 21.94
N LEU A 206 -21.44 36.75 22.84
CA LEU A 206 -21.59 36.95 24.29
C LEU A 206 -20.59 37.97 24.83
N ALA A 207 -19.33 37.91 24.37
CA ALA A 207 -18.31 38.88 24.75
C ALA A 207 -18.63 40.31 24.26
N ALA A 208 -19.20 40.45 23.06
CA ALA A 208 -19.65 41.74 22.53
C ALA A 208 -20.82 42.30 23.33
N GLN A 209 -21.81 41.48 23.67
CA GLN A 209 -22.95 41.88 24.53
C GLN A 209 -22.48 42.29 25.94
N ALA A 210 -21.53 41.56 26.52
CA ALA A 210 -20.95 41.90 27.82
C ALA A 210 -20.17 43.22 27.80
N ARG A 211 -19.51 43.56 26.67
CA ARG A 211 -18.87 44.87 26.50
C ARG A 211 -19.89 45.99 26.36
N ASP A 212 -20.90 45.81 25.52
CA ASP A 212 -21.94 46.83 25.30
C ASP A 212 -22.69 47.18 26.59
N THR A 213 -23.09 46.16 27.36
CA THR A 213 -23.73 46.38 28.68
C THR A 213 -22.81 47.10 29.67
N ARG A 214 -21.51 46.81 29.67
CA ARG A 214 -20.52 47.50 30.51
C ARG A 214 -20.34 48.96 30.08
N ASP A 215 -20.31 49.23 28.78
CA ASP A 215 -20.19 50.58 28.21
C ASP A 215 -21.45 51.42 28.45
N LEU A 216 -22.63 50.79 28.42
CA LEU A 216 -23.88 51.46 28.80
C LEU A 216 -23.87 51.85 30.28
N LEU A 217 -23.39 50.95 31.16
CA LEU A 217 -23.33 51.19 32.59
C LEU A 217 -22.34 52.32 32.96
N SER A 218 -21.19 52.38 32.27
CA SER A 218 -20.20 53.44 32.49
C SER A 218 -20.74 54.82 32.09
N LYS A 219 -21.35 54.93 30.91
CA LYS A 219 -22.00 56.17 30.43
C LYS A 219 -23.11 56.64 31.39
N LEU A 220 -23.90 55.72 31.92
CA LEU A 220 -24.96 56.05 32.87
C LEU A 220 -24.39 56.59 34.20
N ARG A 221 -23.27 56.00 34.68
CA ARG A 221 -22.55 56.45 35.88
C ARG A 221 -21.93 57.83 35.68
N GLU A 222 -21.33 58.10 34.53
CA GLU A 222 -20.81 59.43 34.17
C GLU A 222 -21.92 60.49 34.18
N ARG A 223 -23.04 60.22 33.51
CA ARG A 223 -24.19 61.14 33.49
C ARG A 223 -24.73 61.42 34.90
N HIS A 224 -24.86 60.39 35.74
CA HIS A 224 -25.29 60.57 37.13
C HIS A 224 -24.29 61.42 37.93
N SER A 225 -22.98 61.25 37.72
CA SER A 225 -21.96 62.08 38.37
C SER A 225 -21.98 63.55 37.90
N GLN A 226 -22.27 63.80 36.62
CA GLN A 226 -22.48 65.14 36.09
C GLN A 226 -23.70 65.82 36.68
N PHE A 227 -24.81 65.09 36.86
CA PHE A 227 -26.01 65.61 37.51
C PHE A 227 -25.79 65.90 39.00
N ALA A 228 -25.00 65.08 39.70
CA ALA A 228 -24.66 65.31 41.10
C ALA A 228 -23.70 66.49 41.32
N ALA A 229 -23.00 66.96 40.28
CA ALA A 229 -22.09 68.10 40.32
C ALA A 229 -22.77 69.45 40.01
N LEU A 230 -24.10 69.48 39.81
CA LEU A 230 -24.85 70.73 39.68
C LEU A 230 -24.91 71.46 41.03
N PRO A 231 -24.45 72.74 41.12
CA PRO A 231 -24.53 73.49 42.37
C PRO A 231 -26.00 73.69 42.77
N MET A 232 -26.35 73.26 43.98
CA MET A 232 -27.66 73.54 44.56
C MET A 232 -27.85 75.06 44.65
N PRO A 233 -29.00 75.62 44.20
CA PRO A 233 -29.29 77.03 44.41
C PRO A 233 -29.30 77.30 45.92
N GLN A 234 -28.42 78.20 46.37
CA GLN A 234 -28.44 78.71 47.74
C GLN A 234 -29.73 79.56 47.89
N PRO A 235 -30.51 79.38 48.98
CA PRO A 235 -31.60 80.28 49.29
C PRO A 235 -31.10 81.69 49.62
#